data_AF-A0A376TNF7-F1
#
_entry.id   AF-A0A376TNF7-F1
#
_cell.length_a   1.000
_cell.length_b   1.000
_cell.length_c   1.000
_cell.angle_alpha   90.00
_cell.angle_beta   90.00
_cell.angle_gamma   90.00
#
_symmetry.space_group_name_H-M   'P 1'
#
loop_
_entity.id
_entity.type
_entity.pdbx_description
1 polymer ?
#
loop_
_entity_poly.entity_id
_entity_poly.type
_entity_poly.pdbx_seq_one_letter_code
_entity_poly.pdbx_strand_id
1 'polypeptide(L)'
;MRFCSVEMGSFYLDIIKDRQYTAKADSVARRSCQTALYHIAEALVRWMAPILSFTADEVWGYLPGEREKYVFTGEWYEGLFGLADSEAMNDAFWDELLKVRGEVNQSH
;
A
#
# COMPACT_ATOMS: atom_id res chain seq x y z
N MET A 1 10.75 -0.10 8.91
CA MET A 1 11.29 -1.07 7.92
C MET A 1 10.36 -2.25 7.66
N ARG A 2 9.81 -2.93 8.68
CA ARG A 2 8.97 -4.13 8.51
C ARG A 2 7.82 -3.97 7.49
N PHE A 3 7.06 -2.87 7.57
CA PHE A 3 5.98 -2.59 6.61
C PHE A 3 6.49 -2.54 5.15
N CYS A 4 7.46 -1.66 4.85
CA CYS A 4 7.96 -1.50 3.48
C CYS A 4 8.65 -2.76 2.93
N SER A 5 9.43 -3.47 3.75
CA SER A 5 10.21 -4.61 3.28
C SER A 5 9.40 -5.91 3.24
N VAL A 6 8.60 -6.18 4.28
CA VAL A 6 7.90 -7.44 4.45
C VAL A 6 6.50 -7.35 3.84
N GLU A 7 5.67 -6.45 4.33
CA GLU A 7 4.26 -6.39 3.93
C GLU A 7 4.09 -5.85 2.50
N MET A 8 4.76 -4.75 2.17
CA MET A 8 4.72 -4.18 0.83
C MET A 8 5.60 -4.96 -0.16
N GLY A 9 6.90 -5.11 0.13
CA GLY A 9 7.86 -5.69 -0.79
C GLY A 9 7.65 -7.19 -1.06
N SER A 10 7.67 -8.00 0.01
CA SER A 10 7.69 -9.47 -0.11
C SER A 10 6.32 -10.14 -0.23
N PHE A 11 5.23 -9.39 0.00
CA PHE A 11 3.87 -9.90 -0.05
C PHE A 11 3.02 -9.11 -1.05
N TYR A 12 2.63 -7.88 -0.71
CA TYR A 12 1.59 -7.17 -1.44
C TYR A 12 2.00 -6.89 -2.90
N LEU A 13 3.13 -6.22 -3.11
CA LEU A 13 3.62 -5.86 -4.45
C LEU A 13 3.89 -7.10 -5.29
N ASP A 14 4.38 -8.18 -4.70
CA ASP A 14 4.65 -9.42 -5.43
C ASP A 14 3.37 -10.07 -5.97
N ILE A 15 2.32 -10.08 -5.16
CA ILE A 15 1.01 -10.65 -5.54
C ILE A 15 0.30 -9.79 -6.60
N ILE A 16 0.34 -8.46 -6.47
CA ILE A 16 -0.42 -7.59 -7.37
C ILE A 16 0.28 -7.30 -8.70
N LYS A 17 1.58 -7.59 -8.85
CA LYS A 17 2.35 -7.37 -10.09
C LYS A 17 1.65 -7.95 -11.32
N ASP A 18 1.19 -9.20 -11.24
CA ASP A 18 0.51 -9.86 -12.36
C ASP A 18 -0.74 -9.07 -12.78
N ARG A 19 -1.62 -8.76 -11.82
CA ARG A 19 -2.82 -7.94 -12.08
C ARG A 19 -2.48 -6.56 -12.65
N GLN A 20 -1.39 -5.97 -12.20
CA GLN A 20 -0.98 -4.65 -12.65
C GLN A 20 -0.44 -4.65 -14.09
N TYR A 21 0.19 -5.74 -14.51
CA TYR A 21 0.85 -5.87 -15.81
C TYR A 21 -0.01 -6.56 -16.87
N THR A 22 -0.87 -7.51 -16.50
CA THR A 22 -1.60 -8.37 -17.44
C THR A 22 -3.07 -8.02 -17.57
N ALA A 23 -3.69 -7.42 -16.55
CA ALA A 23 -5.09 -7.05 -16.61
C ALA A 23 -5.33 -5.85 -17.54
N LYS A 24 -6.49 -5.85 -18.21
CA LYS A 24 -6.91 -4.74 -19.08
C LYS A 24 -6.87 -3.42 -18.30
N ALA A 25 -6.50 -2.35 -19.00
CA ALA A 25 -6.27 -1.02 -18.41
C ALA A 25 -7.48 -0.48 -17.63
N ASP A 26 -8.68 -0.82 -18.08
CA ASP A 26 -9.98 -0.41 -17.52
C ASP A 26 -10.60 -1.47 -16.59
N SER A 27 -9.92 -2.58 -16.33
CA SER A 27 -10.46 -3.64 -15.49
C SER A 27 -10.60 -3.24 -14.03
N VAL A 28 -11.65 -3.76 -13.39
CA VAL A 28 -11.92 -3.55 -11.94
C VAL A 28 -10.73 -4.02 -11.10
N ALA A 29 -10.12 -5.16 -11.45
CA ALA A 29 -8.97 -5.70 -10.74
C ALA A 29 -7.78 -4.74 -10.75
N ARG A 30 -7.44 -4.17 -11.92
CA ARG A 30 -6.34 -3.21 -12.04
C ARG A 30 -6.63 -1.92 -11.29
N ARG A 31 -7.84 -1.38 -11.42
CA ARG A 31 -8.26 -0.14 -10.73
C ARG A 31 -8.26 -0.32 -9.22
N SER A 32 -8.74 -1.46 -8.71
CA SER A 32 -8.71 -1.80 -7.29
C SER A 32 -7.28 -1.77 -6.73
N CYS A 33 -6.31 -2.40 -7.41
CA CYS A 33 -4.90 -2.35 -7.01
C CYS A 33 -4.34 -0.92 -7.02
N GLN A 34 -4.64 -0.13 -8.06
CA GLN A 34 -4.18 1.26 -8.16
C GLN A 34 -4.76 2.14 -7.05
N THR A 35 -6.04 1.97 -6.72
CA THR A 35 -6.68 2.70 -5.63
C THR A 35 -6.02 2.39 -4.29
N ALA A 36 -5.79 1.11 -3.97
CA ALA A 36 -5.09 0.73 -2.75
C ALA A 36 -3.66 1.29 -2.69
N LEU A 37 -2.89 1.18 -3.78
CA LEU A 37 -1.54 1.75 -3.86
C LEU A 37 -1.53 3.27 -3.69
N TYR A 38 -2.53 3.97 -4.23
CA TYR A 38 -2.67 5.41 -4.06
C TYR A 38 -2.84 5.79 -2.58
N HIS A 39 -3.76 5.14 -1.86
CA HIS A 39 -3.96 5.39 -0.43
C HIS A 39 -2.70 5.09 0.40
N ILE A 40 -2.00 3.99 0.10
CA ILE A 40 -0.75 3.63 0.78
C ILE A 40 0.33 4.69 0.52
N ALA A 41 0.48 5.14 -0.72
CA ALA A 41 1.48 6.13 -1.08
C ALA A 41 1.20 7.50 -0.45
N GLU A 42 -0.06 7.94 -0.44
CA GLU A 42 -0.49 9.18 0.23
C GLU A 42 -0.11 9.18 1.71
N ALA A 43 -0.40 8.09 2.43
CA ALA A 43 -0.06 7.95 3.85
C ALA A 43 1.46 7.90 4.06
N LEU A 44 2.15 7.03 3.31
CA LEU A 44 3.56 6.76 3.50
C LEU A 44 4.44 7.99 3.26
N VAL A 45 4.15 8.77 2.21
CA VAL A 45 4.91 9.98 1.88
C VAL A 45 4.82 11.03 2.99
N ARG A 46 3.64 11.21 3.59
CA ARG A 46 3.46 12.12 4.74
C ARG A 46 4.16 11.60 6.00
N TRP A 47 4.05 10.31 6.27
CA TRP A 47 4.68 9.69 7.44
C TRP A 47 6.21 9.73 7.38
N MET A 48 6.79 9.66 6.18
CA MET A 48 8.25 9.77 6.02
C MET A 48 8.75 11.22 6.02
N ALA A 49 7.90 12.22 5.75
CA ALA A 49 8.31 13.62 5.62
C ALA A 49 9.13 14.18 6.81
N PRO A 50 8.85 13.82 8.09
CA PRO A 50 9.65 14.28 9.23
C PRO A 50 11.07 13.69 9.29
N ILE A 51 11.36 12.59 8.59
CA ILE A 51 12.64 11.86 8.67
C ILE A 51 13.41 11.95 7.35
N LEU A 52 12.70 11.82 6.22
CA LEU A 52 13.24 11.80 4.85
C LEU A 52 12.63 12.94 4.04
N SER A 53 12.74 14.17 4.55
CA SER A 53 12.05 15.35 4.03
C SER A 53 12.26 15.58 2.52
N PHE A 54 13.49 15.53 2.03
CA PHE A 54 13.80 15.72 0.61
C PHE A 54 13.18 14.65 -0.28
N THR A 55 13.29 13.39 0.12
CA THR A 55 12.70 12.26 -0.63
C THR A 55 11.17 12.34 -0.61
N ALA A 56 10.58 12.69 0.54
CA ALA A 56 9.14 12.85 0.66
C ALA A 56 8.62 13.96 -0.27
N ASP A 57 9.30 15.12 -0.31
CA ASP A 57 8.92 16.25 -1.16
C ASP A 57 9.13 15.96 -2.65
N GLU A 58 10.17 15.20 -3.01
CA GLU A 58 10.36 14.72 -4.39
C GLU A 58 9.20 13.80 -4.81
N VAL A 59 8.90 12.78 -4.01
CA VAL A 59 7.80 11.83 -4.31
C VAL A 59 6.44 12.55 -4.34
N TRP A 60 6.25 13.56 -3.50
CA TRP A 60 5.02 14.35 -3.43
C TRP A 60 4.62 14.94 -4.78
N GLY A 61 5.58 15.40 -5.58
CA GLY A 61 5.34 15.94 -6.91
C GLY A 61 4.92 14.92 -7.97
N TYR A 62 5.14 13.62 -7.72
CA TYR A 62 4.80 12.53 -8.65
C TYR A 62 3.50 11.81 -8.31
N LEU A 63 2.90 12.07 -7.15
CA LEU A 63 1.60 11.51 -6.80
C LEU A 63 0.48 12.13 -7.65
N PRO A 64 -0.52 11.34 -8.08
CA PRO A 64 -1.61 11.85 -8.89
C PRO A 64 -2.59 12.71 -8.05
N GLY A 65 -3.30 13.63 -8.71
CA GLY A 65 -4.31 14.49 -8.07
C GLY A 65 -3.88 15.94 -7.90
N GLU A 66 -4.78 16.77 -7.39
CA GLU A 66 -4.47 18.16 -7.00
C GLU A 66 -3.79 18.18 -5.64
N ARG A 67 -2.66 18.90 -5.52
CA ARG A 67 -1.80 18.82 -4.35
C ARG A 67 -1.25 20.19 -3.99
N GLU A 68 -0.99 20.38 -2.70
CA GLU A 68 -0.26 21.54 -2.20
C GLU A 68 1.18 21.54 -2.71
N LYS A 69 1.82 22.71 -2.65
CA LYS A 69 3.17 22.90 -3.20
C LYS A 69 4.23 22.01 -2.52
N TYR A 70 4.05 21.72 -1.24
CA TYR A 70 5.01 20.97 -0.44
C TYR A 70 4.28 19.93 0.42
N VAL A 71 4.93 18.80 0.67
CA VAL A 71 4.38 17.78 1.60
C VAL A 71 4.29 18.31 3.04
N PHE A 72 5.14 19.28 3.41
CA PHE A 72 5.29 19.77 4.78
C PHE A 72 4.10 20.60 5.29
N THR A 73 3.23 21.07 4.40
CA THR A 73 2.03 21.83 4.75
C THR A 73 0.79 20.95 4.89
N GLY A 74 0.89 19.67 4.50
CA GLY A 74 -0.23 18.73 4.54
C GLY A 74 -0.51 18.18 5.93
N GLU A 75 -1.78 17.83 6.15
CA GLU A 75 -2.25 17.13 7.35
C GLU A 75 -2.09 15.61 7.24
N TRP A 76 -2.38 14.89 8.32
CA TRP A 76 -2.41 13.43 8.35
C TRP A 76 -3.40 12.87 7.30
N TYR A 77 -3.07 11.69 6.78
CA TYR A 77 -3.89 11.07 5.75
C TYR A 77 -5.05 10.28 6.35
N GLU A 78 -6.27 10.78 6.15
CA GLU A 78 -7.51 10.21 6.70
C GLU A 78 -8.19 9.18 5.78
N GLY A 79 -7.59 8.87 4.63
CA GLY A 79 -8.17 7.92 3.66
C GLY A 79 -7.95 6.45 4.00
N LEU A 80 -7.21 6.14 5.06
CA LEU A 80 -7.01 4.78 5.54
C LEU A 80 -8.14 4.39 6.51
N PHE A 81 -8.60 3.14 6.41
CA PHE A 81 -9.61 2.57 7.29
C PHE A 81 -9.14 1.22 7.80
N GLY A 82 -9.53 0.90 9.03
CA GLY A 82 -9.36 -0.44 9.61
C GLY A 82 -10.51 -1.35 9.23
N LEU A 83 -10.27 -2.66 9.32
CA LEU A 83 -11.31 -3.67 9.16
C LEU A 83 -11.96 -3.96 10.52
N ALA A 84 -13.27 -4.12 10.55
CA ALA A 84 -13.96 -4.53 11.77
C ALA A 84 -13.82 -6.03 12.02
N ASP A 85 -13.82 -6.46 13.29
CA ASP A 85 -13.74 -7.88 13.66
C ASP A 85 -14.85 -8.74 13.05
N SER A 86 -16.01 -8.12 12.76
CA SER A 86 -17.15 -8.80 12.13
C SER A 86 -16.99 -9.04 10.63
N GLU A 87 -15.99 -8.44 9.98
CA GLU A 87 -15.76 -8.64 8.55
C GLU A 87 -15.18 -10.03 8.26
N ALA A 88 -15.63 -10.64 7.16
CA ALA A 88 -15.20 -12.00 6.79
C ALA A 88 -13.69 -12.10 6.49
N MET A 89 -13.07 -11.00 6.05
CA MET A 89 -11.65 -10.92 5.72
C MET A 89 -10.92 -9.96 6.67
N ASN A 90 -11.23 -10.05 7.96
CA ASN A 90 -10.61 -9.27 9.03
C ASN A 90 -9.13 -9.61 9.26
N ASP A 91 -8.51 -8.96 10.24
CA ASP A 91 -7.09 -9.14 10.56
C ASP A 91 -6.74 -10.60 10.91
N ALA A 92 -7.60 -11.29 11.66
CA ALA A 92 -7.37 -12.69 12.05
C ALA A 92 -7.33 -13.64 10.82
N PHE A 93 -8.20 -13.41 9.84
CA PHE A 93 -8.19 -14.14 8.58
C PHE A 93 -6.87 -13.92 7.81
N TRP A 94 -6.42 -12.67 7.71
CA TRP A 94 -5.18 -12.35 7.00
C TRP A 94 -3.93 -12.88 7.70
N ASP A 95 -3.90 -12.86 9.04
CA ASP A 95 -2.83 -13.46 9.84
C ASP A 95 -2.71 -14.96 9.59
N GLU A 96 -3.84 -15.69 9.55
CA GLU A 96 -3.85 -17.11 9.22
C GLU A 96 -3.34 -17.37 7.80
N LEU A 97 -3.83 -16.59 6.83
CA LEU A 97 -3.41 -16.72 5.42
C LEU A 97 -1.91 -16.49 5.24
N LEU A 98 -1.35 -15.47 5.90
CA LEU A 98 0.08 -15.17 5.86
C LEU A 98 0.92 -16.30 6.47
N LYS A 99 0.43 -16.92 7.55
CA LYS A 99 1.08 -18.08 8.16
C LYS A 99 1.12 -19.28 7.20
N VAL A 100 -0.01 -19.62 6.58
CA VAL A 100 -0.09 -20.73 5.62
C VAL A 100 0.83 -20.48 4.42
N ARG A 101 0.84 -19.27 3.87
CA ARG A 101 1.78 -18.90 2.78
C ARG A 101 3.24 -19.11 3.20
N GLY A 102 3.58 -18.72 4.44
CA GLY A 102 4.92 -18.90 4.99
C GLY A 102 5.35 -20.36 5.01
N GLU A 103 4.47 -21.25 5.46
CA GLU A 103 4.74 -22.70 5.51
C GLU A 103 4.90 -23.30 4.09
N VAL A 104 4.06 -22.91 3.14
CA VAL A 104 4.16 -23.39 1.74
C VAL A 104 5.48 -22.95 1.10
N ASN A 105 5.89 -21.70 1.28
CA ASN A 105 7.12 -21.17 0.69
C ASN A 105 8.40 -21.78 1.30
N GLN A 106 8.34 -22.36 2.51
CA GLN A 106 9.46 -23.07 3.14
C GLN A 106 9.60 -24.52 2.67
N SER A 107 8.58 -25.07 2.01
CA SER A 107 8.56 -26.46 1.53
C SER A 107 9.24 -26.68 0.17
N HIS A 108 9.86 -25.63 -0.38
CA HIS A 108 10.56 -25.61 -1.66
C HIS A 108 12.08 -25.46 -1.51
#